data_AF-A0A2N7YWQ2-F1
#
_entry.id   AF-A0A2N7YWQ2-F1
#
_cell.length_a   1.000
_cell.length_b   1.000
_cell.length_c   1.000
_cell.angle_alpha   90.00
_cell.angle_beta   90.00
_cell.angle_gamma   90.00
#
_symmetry.space_group_name_H-M   'P 1'
#
loop_
_entity.id
_entity.type
_entity.pdbx_description
1 polymer ?
#
loop_
_entity_poly.entity_id
_entity_poly.type
_entity_poly.pdbx_seq_one_letter_code
_entity_poly.pdbx_strand_id
1 'polypeptide(L)'
;MNNQDTNSHEDAYVVPSHKKDTALAIIKAHCPAIIEAIKGKDKFLCETAESTLSWVVFNLPSADLDYAIRAISDAEVAPVAQLEKAEERFLEIKRIILKARGDADVEVVTEEKIKAYAFNIYTAINKVDEEKRIKRSAEQSLSVALLGKKGADFSFLKKFITDKVQNEEDWVVERLREAELYFIDQSSLIRSVMSDYETAQQNGTSSIVKSIQIGVSRYNIIFVLLLIVGLAWSATNLPQQALALISASIGAAISHLLAERNMVLGQKRQKESGDEYSK
;
A
#
# COMPACT_ATOMS: atom_id res chain seq x y z
N MET A 1 -61.79 -31.69 -13.75
CA MET A 1 -61.66 -32.67 -14.86
C MET A 1 -60.67 -32.11 -15.86
N ASN A 2 -59.61 -32.89 -16.09
CA ASN A 2 -58.55 -32.77 -17.10
C ASN A 2 -57.64 -31.53 -17.10
N ASN A 3 -56.65 -31.54 -16.21
CA ASN A 3 -55.30 -31.13 -16.57
C ASN A 3 -54.72 -32.24 -17.45
N GLN A 4 -54.44 -31.95 -18.72
CA GLN A 4 -53.55 -32.77 -19.53
C GLN A 4 -52.14 -32.21 -19.40
N ASP A 5 -51.28 -33.06 -18.85
CA ASP A 5 -49.84 -32.92 -18.81
C ASP A 5 -49.30 -32.65 -20.22
N THR A 6 -48.74 -31.46 -20.42
CA THR A 6 -47.83 -31.21 -21.53
C THR A 6 -46.44 -31.63 -21.07
N ASN A 7 -46.16 -32.93 -21.23
CA ASN A 7 -44.81 -33.46 -21.25
C ASN A 7 -44.08 -32.81 -22.44
N SER A 8 -43.38 -31.72 -22.19
CA SER A 8 -42.28 -31.26 -23.05
C SER A 8 -41.11 -32.21 -22.86
N HIS A 9 -41.10 -33.30 -23.63
CA HIS A 9 -39.87 -33.99 -23.93
C HIS A 9 -38.95 -32.98 -24.62
N GLU A 10 -37.99 -32.43 -23.88
CA GLU A 10 -36.72 -31.97 -24.44
C GLU A 10 -36.05 -33.21 -25.04
N ASP A 11 -36.40 -33.50 -26.29
CA ASP A 11 -35.61 -34.38 -27.13
C ASP A 11 -34.24 -33.71 -27.27
N ALA A 12 -33.28 -34.17 -26.47
CA ALA A 12 -31.87 -33.85 -26.64
C ALA A 12 -31.50 -34.20 -28.07
N TYR A 13 -31.37 -33.19 -28.93
CA TYR A 13 -31.02 -33.36 -30.34
C TYR A 13 -29.66 -34.06 -30.43
N VAL A 14 -29.67 -35.37 -30.66
CA VAL A 14 -28.45 -36.16 -30.81
C VAL A 14 -27.98 -36.00 -32.25
N VAL A 15 -26.95 -35.18 -32.45
CA VAL A 15 -26.28 -35.04 -33.74
C VAL A 15 -25.78 -36.43 -34.19
N PRO A 16 -26.11 -36.89 -35.42
CA PRO A 16 -25.61 -38.16 -35.95
C PRO A 16 -24.08 -38.24 -35.88
N SER A 17 -23.52 -39.35 -35.40
CA SER A 17 -22.07 -39.48 -35.12
C SER A 17 -21.17 -39.06 -36.29
N HIS A 18 -21.54 -39.43 -37.52
CA HIS A 18 -20.79 -39.08 -38.73
C HIS A 18 -20.70 -37.56 -38.99
N LYS A 19 -21.74 -36.79 -38.63
CA LYS A 19 -21.74 -35.32 -38.76
C LYS A 19 -20.85 -34.69 -37.69
N LYS A 20 -20.91 -35.23 -36.47
CA LYS A 20 -20.05 -34.80 -35.36
C LYS A 20 -18.57 -34.95 -35.69
N ASP A 21 -18.20 -36.09 -36.27
CA ASP A 21 -16.81 -36.38 -36.68
C ASP A 21 -16.33 -35.48 -37.81
N THR A 22 -17.21 -35.15 -38.76
CA THR A 22 -16.91 -34.25 -39.88
C THR A 22 -16.71 -32.81 -39.39
N ALA A 23 -17.60 -32.31 -38.52
CA ALA A 23 -17.47 -30.96 -37.94
C ALA A 23 -16.19 -30.84 -37.08
N LEU A 24 -15.87 -31.86 -36.29
CA LEU A 24 -14.62 -31.90 -35.52
C LEU A 24 -13.38 -31.95 -36.43
N ALA A 25 -13.45 -32.65 -37.56
CA ALA A 25 -12.35 -32.68 -38.54
C ALA A 25 -12.12 -31.30 -39.16
N ILE A 26 -13.18 -30.56 -39.49
CA ILE A 26 -13.10 -29.19 -40.02
C ILE A 26 -12.46 -28.25 -38.99
N ILE A 27 -12.91 -28.28 -37.73
CA ILE A 27 -12.31 -27.44 -36.68
C ILE A 27 -10.83 -27.81 -36.48
N LYS A 28 -10.48 -29.11 -36.47
CA LYS A 28 -9.08 -29.54 -36.33
C LYS A 28 -8.20 -29.08 -37.49
N ALA A 29 -8.75 -29.03 -38.70
CA ALA A 29 -7.99 -28.63 -39.90
C ALA A 29 -7.67 -27.13 -39.89
N HIS A 30 -8.62 -26.29 -39.44
CA HIS A 30 -8.48 -24.83 -39.51
C HIS A 30 -8.14 -24.16 -38.17
N CYS A 31 -8.30 -24.86 -37.04
CA CYS A 31 -8.01 -24.35 -35.69
C CYS A 31 -7.18 -25.33 -34.85
N PRO A 32 -5.99 -25.76 -35.31
CA PRO A 32 -5.19 -26.77 -34.62
C PRO A 32 -4.74 -26.34 -33.22
N ALA A 33 -4.32 -25.08 -33.02
CA ALA A 33 -3.84 -24.59 -31.73
C ALA A 33 -4.97 -24.40 -30.72
N ILE A 34 -6.17 -23.98 -31.17
CA ILE A 34 -7.37 -23.95 -30.32
C ILE A 34 -7.70 -25.35 -29.81
N ILE A 35 -7.71 -26.37 -30.69
CA ILE A 35 -7.99 -27.76 -30.29
C ILE A 35 -6.91 -28.31 -29.35
N GLU A 36 -5.64 -28.00 -29.61
CA GLU A 36 -4.54 -28.35 -28.72
C GLU A 36 -4.75 -27.74 -27.32
N ALA A 37 -5.12 -26.47 -27.24
CA ALA A 37 -5.34 -25.77 -25.98
C ALA A 37 -6.54 -26.31 -25.20
N ILE A 38 -7.65 -26.60 -25.87
CA ILE A 38 -8.86 -27.17 -25.25
C ILE A 38 -8.58 -28.57 -24.67
N LYS A 39 -7.75 -29.36 -25.36
CA LYS A 39 -7.31 -30.69 -24.88
C LYS A 39 -6.15 -30.64 -23.89
N GLY A 40 -5.52 -29.47 -23.76
CA GLY A 40 -4.39 -29.25 -22.88
C GLY A 40 -4.80 -29.30 -21.41
N LYS A 41 -3.79 -29.28 -20.54
CA LYS A 41 -4.01 -29.22 -19.08
C LYS A 41 -4.18 -27.79 -18.56
N ASP A 42 -3.90 -26.78 -19.39
CA ASP A 42 -3.95 -25.38 -19.00
C ASP A 42 -5.37 -24.83 -19.11
N LYS A 43 -6.05 -24.76 -17.96
CA LYS A 43 -7.45 -24.33 -17.87
C LYS A 43 -7.66 -22.92 -18.45
N PHE A 44 -6.72 -22.02 -18.25
CA PHE A 44 -6.85 -20.64 -18.72
C PHE A 44 -6.69 -20.53 -20.23
N LEU A 45 -5.76 -21.29 -20.82
CA LEU A 45 -5.65 -21.38 -22.28
C LEU A 45 -6.86 -22.07 -22.91
N CYS A 46 -7.44 -23.07 -22.23
CA CYS A 46 -8.68 -23.71 -22.64
C CYS A 46 -9.85 -22.70 -22.68
N GLU A 47 -10.12 -22.00 -21.57
CA GLU A 47 -11.18 -20.99 -21.48
C GLU A 47 -11.00 -19.87 -22.53
N THR A 48 -9.75 -19.47 -22.77
CA THR A 48 -9.41 -18.47 -23.80
C THR A 48 -9.67 -18.99 -25.21
N ALA A 49 -9.33 -20.25 -25.49
CA ALA A 49 -9.54 -20.88 -26.78
C ALA A 49 -11.04 -21.03 -27.09
N GLU A 50 -11.83 -21.49 -26.13
CA GLU A 50 -13.30 -21.59 -26.24
C GLU A 50 -13.95 -20.22 -26.42
N SER A 51 -13.53 -19.23 -25.65
CA SER A 51 -14.03 -17.85 -25.78
C SER A 51 -13.70 -17.24 -27.14
N THR A 52 -12.48 -17.47 -27.65
CA THR A 52 -12.05 -16.97 -28.96
C THR A 52 -12.85 -17.62 -30.08
N LEU A 53 -13.04 -18.94 -30.01
CA LEU A 53 -13.85 -19.69 -30.96
C LEU A 53 -15.31 -19.21 -30.94
N SER A 54 -15.90 -19.08 -29.75
CA SER A 54 -17.28 -18.63 -29.55
C SER A 54 -17.53 -17.23 -30.12
N TRP A 55 -16.64 -16.29 -29.80
CA TRP A 55 -16.83 -14.89 -30.16
C TRP A 55 -16.53 -14.62 -31.64
N VAL A 56 -15.48 -15.23 -32.20
CA VAL A 56 -15.07 -14.97 -33.58
C VAL A 56 -15.90 -15.74 -34.60
N VAL A 57 -16.28 -16.99 -34.29
CA VAL A 57 -17.00 -17.86 -35.23
C VAL A 57 -18.50 -17.70 -35.11
N PHE A 58 -19.02 -17.61 -33.88
CA PHE A 58 -20.46 -17.65 -33.62
C PHE A 58 -21.03 -16.32 -33.10
N ASN A 59 -20.18 -15.33 -32.84
CA ASN A 59 -20.55 -14.03 -32.25
C ASN A 59 -21.31 -14.20 -30.92
N LEU A 60 -20.91 -15.20 -30.13
CA LEU A 60 -21.48 -15.51 -28.83
C LEU A 60 -20.51 -15.11 -27.71
N PRO A 61 -21.04 -14.76 -26.53
CA PRO A 61 -20.22 -14.34 -25.39
C PRO A 61 -19.44 -15.51 -24.76
N SER A 62 -19.99 -16.72 -24.82
CA SER A 62 -19.33 -17.95 -24.34
C SER A 62 -20.04 -19.16 -24.96
N ALA A 63 -19.25 -20.12 -25.43
CA ALA A 63 -19.72 -21.41 -25.94
C ALA A 63 -18.58 -22.42 -25.83
N ASP A 64 -18.91 -23.66 -25.51
CA ASP A 64 -17.95 -24.76 -25.44
C ASP A 64 -17.70 -25.39 -26.83
N LEU A 65 -16.68 -26.25 -26.89
CA LEU A 65 -16.35 -26.96 -28.13
C LEU A 65 -17.52 -27.82 -28.64
N ASP A 66 -18.32 -28.41 -27.75
CA ASP A 66 -19.48 -29.23 -28.13
C ASP A 66 -20.60 -28.39 -28.77
N TYR A 67 -20.79 -27.14 -28.36
CA TYR A 67 -21.65 -26.20 -29.05
C TYR A 67 -21.11 -25.87 -30.44
N ALA A 68 -19.82 -25.57 -30.57
CA ALA A 68 -19.21 -25.28 -31.86
C ALA A 68 -19.35 -26.45 -32.85
N ILE A 69 -19.16 -27.68 -32.37
CA ILE A 69 -19.35 -28.89 -33.17
C ILE A 69 -20.80 -29.04 -33.63
N ARG A 70 -21.78 -28.78 -32.74
CA ARG A 70 -23.21 -28.82 -33.10
C ARG A 70 -23.54 -27.76 -34.14
N ALA A 71 -23.15 -26.51 -33.91
CA ALA A 71 -23.41 -25.40 -34.82
C ALA A 71 -22.83 -25.61 -36.22
N ILE A 72 -21.63 -26.20 -36.33
CA ILE A 72 -21.02 -26.53 -37.62
C ILE A 72 -21.67 -27.77 -38.26
N SER A 73 -22.11 -28.74 -37.46
CA SER A 73 -22.82 -29.92 -37.97
C SER A 73 -24.20 -29.59 -38.56
N ASP A 74 -24.83 -28.53 -38.04
CA ASP A 74 -26.15 -28.06 -38.46
C ASP A 74 -26.07 -27.00 -39.57
N ALA A 75 -24.89 -26.44 -39.84
CA ALA A 75 -24.67 -25.46 -40.90
C ALA A 75 -24.60 -26.13 -42.29
N GLU A 76 -25.24 -25.53 -43.29
CA GLU A 76 -25.13 -25.96 -44.69
C GLU A 76 -23.72 -25.74 -45.27
N VAL A 77 -23.04 -24.68 -44.80
CA VAL A 77 -21.67 -24.34 -45.18
C VAL A 77 -20.87 -24.01 -43.92
N ALA A 78 -19.73 -24.67 -43.76
CA ALA A 78 -18.86 -24.43 -42.61
C ALA A 78 -18.23 -23.02 -42.68
N PRO A 79 -18.17 -22.28 -41.55
CA PRO A 79 -17.62 -20.93 -41.48
C PRO A 79 -16.07 -20.95 -41.44
N VAL A 80 -15.44 -21.48 -42.50
CA VAL A 80 -14.00 -21.72 -42.57
C VAL A 80 -13.19 -20.43 -42.40
N ALA A 81 -13.59 -19.33 -43.05
CA ALA A 81 -12.89 -18.05 -42.92
C ALA A 81 -12.91 -17.50 -41.49
N GLN A 82 -14.01 -17.69 -40.77
CA GLN A 82 -14.12 -17.30 -39.37
C GLN A 82 -13.29 -18.20 -38.45
N LEU A 83 -13.21 -19.50 -38.76
CA LEU A 83 -12.36 -20.46 -38.04
C LEU A 83 -10.88 -20.09 -38.16
N GLU A 84 -10.40 -19.79 -39.36
CA GLU A 84 -9.01 -19.36 -39.58
C GLU A 84 -8.71 -18.04 -38.85
N LYS A 85 -9.63 -17.09 -38.90
CA LYS A 85 -9.51 -15.83 -38.13
C LYS A 85 -9.51 -16.06 -36.61
N ALA A 86 -10.26 -17.03 -36.12
CA ALA A 86 -10.27 -17.41 -34.71
C ALA A 86 -8.92 -17.99 -34.29
N GLU A 87 -8.33 -18.84 -35.14
CA GLU A 87 -7.01 -19.43 -34.92
C GLU A 87 -5.90 -18.36 -34.86
N GLU A 88 -5.87 -17.44 -35.82
CA GLU A 88 -4.91 -16.32 -35.81
C GLU A 88 -4.99 -15.49 -34.53
N ARG A 89 -6.22 -15.14 -34.13
CA ARG A 89 -6.46 -14.36 -32.92
C ARG A 89 -6.10 -15.13 -31.65
N PHE A 90 -6.37 -16.42 -31.61
CA PHE A 90 -5.99 -17.27 -30.49
C PHE A 90 -4.47 -17.37 -30.36
N LEU A 91 -3.74 -17.52 -31.48
CA LEU A 91 -2.26 -17.56 -31.46
C LEU A 91 -1.65 -16.26 -30.96
N GLU A 92 -2.21 -15.11 -31.33
CA GLU A 92 -1.78 -13.81 -30.80
C GLU A 92 -1.99 -13.73 -29.29
N ILE A 93 -3.18 -14.07 -28.81
CA ILE A 93 -3.52 -14.05 -27.38
C ILE A 93 -2.65 -15.06 -26.60
N LYS A 94 -2.49 -16.30 -27.11
CA LYS A 94 -1.63 -17.34 -26.52
C LYS A 94 -0.20 -16.83 -26.35
N ARG A 95 0.35 -16.13 -27.34
CA ARG A 95 1.70 -15.53 -27.26
C ARG A 95 1.78 -14.48 -26.15
N ILE A 96 0.78 -13.60 -26.04
CA ILE A 96 0.72 -12.57 -25.00
C ILE A 96 0.63 -13.21 -23.60
N ILE A 97 -0.22 -14.22 -23.44
CA ILE A 97 -0.39 -14.94 -22.16
C ILE A 97 0.91 -15.62 -21.75
N LEU A 98 1.57 -16.32 -22.68
CA LEU A 98 2.84 -17.01 -22.39
C LEU A 98 3.94 -16.00 -22.02
N LYS A 99 4.00 -14.86 -22.72
CA LYS A 99 4.94 -13.78 -22.39
C LYS A 99 4.66 -13.20 -21.01
N ALA A 100 3.40 -12.86 -20.73
CA ALA A 100 3.01 -12.30 -19.43
C ALA A 100 3.26 -13.26 -18.27
N ARG A 101 3.09 -14.57 -18.47
CA ARG A 101 3.46 -15.59 -17.47
C ARG A 101 4.95 -15.70 -17.27
N GLY A 102 5.74 -15.72 -18.35
CA GLY A 102 7.20 -15.69 -18.25
C GLY A 102 7.69 -14.45 -17.49
N ASP A 103 7.13 -13.28 -17.80
CA ASP A 103 7.45 -12.03 -17.10
C ASP A 103 7.03 -12.07 -15.62
N ALA A 104 5.86 -12.63 -15.31
CA ALA A 104 5.38 -12.79 -13.93
C ALA A 104 6.24 -13.75 -13.09
N ASP A 105 6.65 -14.88 -13.67
CA ASP A 105 7.53 -15.85 -12.99
C ASP A 105 8.89 -15.20 -12.66
N VAL A 106 9.41 -14.36 -13.58
CA VAL A 106 10.69 -13.66 -13.39
C VAL A 106 10.55 -12.50 -12.40
N GLU A 107 9.40 -11.82 -12.35
CA GLU A 107 9.11 -10.84 -11.31
C GLU A 107 9.05 -11.46 -9.91
N VAL A 108 8.47 -12.66 -9.77
CA VAL A 108 8.46 -13.42 -8.50
C VAL A 108 9.89 -13.76 -8.08
N VAL A 109 10.68 -14.33 -8.99
CA VAL A 109 12.10 -14.63 -8.74
C VAL A 109 12.87 -13.37 -8.36
N THR A 110 12.63 -12.25 -9.05
CA THR A 110 13.26 -10.96 -8.74
C THR A 110 12.95 -10.54 -7.30
N GLU A 111 11.68 -10.64 -6.90
CA GLU A 111 11.25 -10.26 -5.57
C GLU A 111 11.85 -11.17 -4.48
N GLU A 112 11.94 -12.47 -4.74
CA GLU A 112 12.63 -13.42 -3.85
C GLU A 112 14.11 -13.08 -3.69
N LYS A 113 14.81 -12.70 -4.77
CA LYS A 113 16.22 -12.30 -4.72
C LYS A 113 16.42 -11.02 -3.92
N ILE A 114 15.55 -10.02 -4.11
CA ILE A 114 15.60 -8.79 -3.31
C ILE A 114 15.35 -9.10 -1.83
N LYS A 115 14.37 -9.94 -1.51
CA LYS A 115 14.11 -10.38 -0.13
C LYS A 115 15.28 -11.14 0.49
N ALA A 116 15.96 -11.98 -0.30
CA ALA A 116 17.06 -12.81 0.18
C ALA A 116 18.36 -12.03 0.41
N TYR A 117 18.67 -11.06 -0.46
CA TYR A 117 19.97 -10.39 -0.47
C TYR A 117 19.94 -8.91 -0.07
N ALA A 118 18.76 -8.28 -0.08
CA ALA A 118 18.54 -6.89 0.27
C ALA A 118 17.30 -6.75 1.19
N PHE A 119 17.27 -7.55 2.26
CA PHE A 119 16.11 -7.69 3.15
C PHE A 119 15.73 -6.38 3.86
N ASN A 120 16.70 -5.64 4.40
CA ASN A 120 16.40 -4.41 5.13
C ASN A 120 15.90 -3.31 4.17
N ILE A 121 16.47 -3.25 2.97
CA ILE A 121 15.98 -2.38 1.89
C ILE A 121 14.53 -2.74 1.52
N TYR A 122 14.24 -4.02 1.28
CA TYR A 122 12.89 -4.49 0.94
C TYR A 122 11.87 -4.12 2.03
N THR A 123 12.26 -4.32 3.29
CA THR A 123 11.41 -4.00 4.45
C THR A 123 11.18 -2.50 4.56
N ALA A 124 12.23 -1.70 4.40
CA ALA A 124 12.14 -0.24 4.51
C ALA A 124 11.21 0.37 3.46
N ILE A 125 11.28 -0.10 2.22
CA ILE A 125 10.45 0.40 1.11
C ILE A 125 8.97 0.04 1.31
N ASN A 126 8.69 -1.21 1.69
CA ASN A 126 7.31 -1.72 1.77
C ASN A 126 6.59 -1.40 3.08
N LYS A 127 7.30 -1.03 4.14
CA LYS A 127 6.68 -0.73 5.43
C LYS A 127 5.97 0.63 5.37
N VAL A 128 4.67 0.64 5.63
CA VAL A 128 3.79 1.82 5.47
C VAL A 128 4.26 3.00 6.31
N ASP A 129 4.57 2.74 7.58
CA ASP A 129 4.95 3.75 8.57
C ASP A 129 6.46 4.07 8.59
N GLU A 130 7.24 3.48 7.68
CA GLU A 130 8.67 3.79 7.62
C GLU A 130 8.88 5.21 7.11
N GLU A 131 9.83 5.90 7.74
CA GLU A 131 10.09 7.29 7.48
C GLU A 131 10.54 7.53 6.03
N LYS A 132 10.04 8.61 5.41
CA LYS A 132 10.33 8.98 4.01
C LYS A 132 11.83 9.09 3.72
N ARG A 133 12.65 9.52 4.69
CA ARG A 133 14.11 9.62 4.54
C ARG A 133 14.77 8.24 4.43
N ILE A 134 14.32 7.28 5.23
CA ILE A 134 14.80 5.91 5.22
C ILE A 134 14.39 5.22 3.90
N LYS A 135 13.14 5.41 3.44
CA LYS A 135 12.69 4.91 2.13
C LYS A 135 13.54 5.43 0.97
N ARG A 136 13.79 6.74 0.94
CA ARG A 136 14.67 7.34 -0.08
C ARG A 136 16.10 6.85 0.01
N SER A 137 16.60 6.60 1.22
CA SER A 137 17.94 6.03 1.40
C SER A 137 18.03 4.61 0.83
N ALA A 138 17.00 3.79 1.03
CA ALA A 138 16.91 2.44 0.48
C ALA A 138 16.91 2.45 -1.06
N GLU A 139 16.09 3.32 -1.68
CA GLU A 139 16.06 3.51 -3.13
C GLU A 139 17.40 4.01 -3.68
N GLN A 140 18.04 4.97 -3.00
CA GLN A 140 19.34 5.49 -3.41
C GLN A 140 20.44 4.43 -3.32
N SER A 141 20.41 3.58 -2.29
CA SER A 141 21.39 2.52 -2.10
C SER A 141 21.31 1.50 -3.24
N LEU A 142 20.10 1.06 -3.60
CA LEU A 142 19.88 0.21 -4.78
C LEU A 142 20.28 0.89 -6.08
N SER A 143 19.85 2.15 -6.27
CA SER A 143 20.13 2.93 -7.48
C SER A 143 21.64 3.07 -7.73
N VAL A 144 22.41 3.36 -6.68
CA VAL A 144 23.87 3.49 -6.78
C VAL A 144 24.52 2.16 -7.08
N ALA A 145 24.13 1.08 -6.39
CA ALA A 145 24.75 -0.23 -6.61
C ALA A 145 24.45 -0.78 -8.02
N LEU A 146 23.21 -0.66 -8.51
CA LEU A 146 22.78 -1.24 -9.78
C LEU A 146 23.10 -0.37 -11.00
N LEU A 147 22.98 0.96 -10.87
CA LEU A 147 23.09 1.88 -12.01
C LEU A 147 24.31 2.82 -11.92
N GLY A 148 25.04 2.81 -10.80
CA GLY A 148 26.14 3.74 -10.52
C GLY A 148 25.69 5.19 -10.32
N LYS A 149 24.38 5.46 -10.25
CA LYS A 149 23.80 6.81 -10.15
C LYS A 149 22.68 6.84 -9.12
N LYS A 150 22.46 7.99 -8.50
CA LYS A 150 21.36 8.20 -7.54
C LYS A 150 20.07 8.59 -8.27
N GLY A 151 18.92 8.24 -7.69
CA GLY A 151 17.63 8.82 -8.05
C GLY A 151 16.69 7.95 -8.89
N ALA A 152 16.99 6.67 -9.11
CA ALA A 152 16.03 5.75 -9.70
C ALA A 152 14.97 5.30 -8.66
N ASP A 153 13.72 5.23 -9.11
CA ASP A 153 12.58 4.69 -8.37
C ASP A 153 12.72 3.17 -8.20
N PHE A 154 12.29 2.62 -7.06
CA PHE A 154 12.24 1.19 -6.81
C PHE A 154 11.53 0.38 -7.90
N SER A 155 10.44 0.91 -8.47
CA SER A 155 9.66 0.28 -9.55
C SER A 155 10.51 0.10 -10.82
N PHE A 156 11.34 1.09 -11.15
CA PHE A 156 12.27 1.02 -12.26
C PHE A 156 13.41 0.04 -11.95
N LEU A 157 13.96 0.11 -10.73
CA LEU A 157 15.03 -0.78 -10.29
C LEU A 157 14.57 -2.25 -10.27
N LYS A 158 13.32 -2.53 -9.86
CA LYS A 158 12.73 -3.88 -9.91
C LYS A 158 12.73 -4.41 -11.34
N LYS A 159 12.23 -3.64 -12.31
CA LYS A 159 12.25 -4.02 -13.73
C LYS A 159 13.67 -4.23 -14.26
N PHE A 160 14.58 -3.34 -13.92
CA PHE A 160 15.98 -3.47 -14.32
C PHE A 160 16.61 -4.77 -13.79
N ILE A 161 16.29 -5.15 -12.55
CA ILE A 161 16.72 -6.43 -11.98
C ILE A 161 16.06 -7.60 -12.72
N THR A 162 14.75 -7.54 -13.00
CA THR A 162 14.01 -8.57 -13.74
C THR A 162 14.64 -8.85 -15.10
N ASP A 163 15.01 -7.80 -15.83
CA ASP A 163 15.68 -7.93 -17.14
C ASP A 163 17.08 -8.56 -17.03
N LYS A 164 17.79 -8.29 -15.93
CA LYS A 164 19.16 -8.74 -15.70
C LYS A 164 19.26 -10.13 -15.08
N VAL A 165 18.30 -10.54 -14.25
CA VAL A 165 18.36 -11.79 -13.49
C VAL A 165 18.38 -13.02 -14.40
N GLN A 166 17.82 -12.92 -15.60
CA GLN A 166 17.81 -14.01 -16.58
C GLN A 166 19.20 -14.30 -17.19
N ASN A 167 20.08 -13.30 -17.25
CA ASN A 167 21.35 -13.39 -17.97
C ASN A 167 22.58 -13.23 -17.06
N GLU A 168 22.44 -12.48 -15.95
CA GLU A 168 23.54 -12.02 -15.11
C GLU A 168 23.17 -12.15 -13.62
N GLU A 169 22.67 -13.32 -13.23
CA GLU A 169 22.16 -13.57 -11.86
C GLU A 169 23.20 -13.29 -10.77
N ASP A 170 24.43 -13.78 -10.92
CA ASP A 170 25.50 -13.60 -9.93
C ASP A 170 25.86 -12.12 -9.72
N TRP A 171 25.88 -11.34 -10.81
CA TRP A 171 26.12 -9.90 -10.75
C TRP A 171 25.00 -9.19 -9.99
N VAL A 172 23.74 -9.55 -10.25
CA VAL A 172 22.59 -8.99 -9.52
C VAL A 172 22.72 -9.26 -8.02
N VAL A 173 23.06 -10.50 -7.64
CA VAL A 173 23.21 -10.87 -6.22
C VAL A 173 24.33 -10.08 -5.54
N GLU A 174 25.47 -9.91 -6.20
CA GLU A 174 26.58 -9.11 -5.68
C GLU A 174 26.16 -7.65 -5.45
N ARG A 175 25.48 -7.03 -6.43
CA ARG A 175 25.00 -5.64 -6.31
C ARG A 175 23.93 -5.44 -5.27
N LEU A 176 23.03 -6.42 -5.10
CA LEU A 176 22.03 -6.37 -4.02
C LEU A 176 22.69 -6.41 -2.64
N ARG A 177 23.73 -7.23 -2.46
CA ARG A 177 24.51 -7.27 -1.20
C ARG A 177 25.29 -5.99 -0.94
N GLU A 178 25.92 -5.42 -1.97
CA GLU A 178 26.59 -4.11 -1.86
C GLU A 178 25.60 -3.02 -1.44
N ALA A 179 24.42 -2.99 -2.06
CA ALA A 179 23.36 -2.05 -1.72
C ALA A 179 22.90 -2.21 -0.26
N GLU A 180 22.69 -3.46 0.18
CA GLU A 180 22.22 -3.78 1.53
C GLU A 180 23.21 -3.30 2.59
N LEU A 181 24.50 -3.58 2.43
CA LEU A 181 25.53 -3.11 3.35
C LEU A 181 25.57 -1.58 3.43
N TYR A 182 25.55 -0.92 2.27
CA TYR A 182 25.53 0.54 2.21
C TYR A 182 24.28 1.14 2.86
N PHE A 183 23.11 0.50 2.68
CA PHE A 183 21.88 0.94 3.32
C PHE A 183 21.90 0.77 4.84
N ILE A 184 22.44 -0.33 5.36
CA ILE A 184 22.56 -0.56 6.81
C ILE A 184 23.39 0.56 7.44
N ASP A 185 24.53 0.88 6.83
CA ASP A 185 25.40 1.97 7.30
C ASP A 185 24.67 3.32 7.27
N GLN A 186 24.03 3.66 6.15
CA GLN A 186 23.31 4.94 6.02
C GLN A 186 22.09 5.05 6.94
N SER A 187 21.32 3.97 7.08
CA SER A 187 20.09 3.97 7.89
C SER A 187 20.40 4.08 9.38
N SER A 188 21.50 3.49 9.85
CA SER A 188 21.96 3.66 11.23
C SER A 188 22.29 5.12 11.57
N LEU A 189 22.95 5.81 10.63
CA LEU A 189 23.32 7.22 10.76
C LEU A 189 22.11 8.16 10.67
N ILE A 190 21.15 7.86 9.80
CA ILE A 190 19.90 8.65 9.72
C ILE A 190 19.12 8.51 11.04
N ARG A 191 18.99 7.29 11.57
CA ARG A 191 18.27 7.05 12.83
C ARG A 191 18.95 7.73 14.02
N SER A 192 20.28 7.71 14.11
CA SER A 192 20.99 8.38 15.21
C SER A 192 20.81 9.90 15.18
N VAL A 193 20.99 10.53 14.02
CA VAL A 193 20.81 11.99 13.85
C VAL A 193 19.39 12.41 14.20
N MET A 194 18.40 11.58 13.91
CA MET A 194 17.01 11.87 14.26
C MET A 194 16.72 11.73 15.75
N SER A 195 17.25 10.68 16.39
CA SER A 195 17.15 10.54 17.84
C SER A 195 17.78 11.73 18.56
N ASP A 196 18.92 12.22 18.07
CA ASP A 196 19.58 13.41 18.60
C ASP A 196 18.74 14.68 18.41
N TYR A 197 18.09 14.82 17.24
CA TYR A 197 17.20 15.95 16.95
C TYR A 197 15.94 15.94 17.82
N GLU A 198 15.30 14.79 17.99
CA GLU A 198 14.14 14.63 18.87
C GLU A 198 14.49 14.93 20.33
N THR A 199 15.64 14.43 20.79
CA THR A 199 16.17 14.73 22.13
C THR A 199 16.46 16.23 22.29
N ALA A 200 17.05 16.87 21.29
CA ALA A 200 17.31 18.31 21.30
C ALA A 200 16.01 19.12 21.31
N GLN A 201 14.97 18.69 20.60
CA GLN A 201 13.68 19.37 20.56
C GLN A 201 12.93 19.26 21.89
N GLN A 202 12.97 18.10 22.55
CA GLN A 202 12.43 17.89 23.90
C GLN A 202 13.16 18.74 24.95
N ASN A 203 14.49 18.82 24.86
CA ASN A 203 15.29 19.65 25.75
C ASN A 203 15.05 21.16 25.51
N GLY A 204 14.92 21.57 24.25
CA GLY A 204 14.61 22.96 23.87
C GLY A 204 13.23 23.40 24.38
N THR A 205 12.20 22.58 24.19
CA THR A 205 10.84 22.86 24.73
C THR A 205 10.81 22.85 26.25
N SER A 206 11.53 21.95 26.93
CA SER A 206 11.67 21.96 28.39
C SER A 206 12.28 23.27 28.91
N SER A 207 13.29 23.82 28.22
CA SER A 207 13.93 25.09 28.61
C SER A 207 13.04 26.31 28.40
N ILE A 208 12.26 26.35 27.31
CA ILE A 208 11.31 27.43 26.99
C ILE A 208 10.11 27.39 27.94
N VAL A 209 9.58 26.21 28.25
CA VAL A 209 8.48 26.07 29.21
C VAL A 209 8.95 26.49 30.62
N LYS A 210 10.16 26.10 31.04
CA LYS A 210 10.75 26.54 32.32
C LYS A 210 10.94 28.06 32.38
N SER A 211 11.38 28.70 31.30
CA SER A 211 11.58 30.16 31.26
C SER A 211 10.27 30.94 31.25
N ILE A 212 9.24 30.47 30.55
CA ILE A 212 7.88 31.03 30.59
C ILE A 212 7.29 30.89 32.00
N GLN A 213 7.45 29.73 32.64
CA GLN A 213 6.92 29.47 33.99
C GLN A 213 7.59 30.37 35.05
N ILE A 214 8.88 30.69 34.90
CA ILE A 214 9.58 31.67 35.74
C ILE A 214 9.09 33.10 35.46
N GLY A 215 8.82 33.43 34.19
CA GLY A 215 8.28 34.73 33.78
C GLY A 215 6.91 35.02 34.40
N VAL A 216 5.96 34.07 34.30
CA VAL A 216 4.60 34.22 34.85
C VAL A 216 4.60 34.47 36.37
N SER A 217 5.50 33.82 37.11
CA SER A 217 5.64 34.02 38.56
C SER A 217 6.09 35.46 38.92
N ARG A 218 7.01 36.05 38.14
CA ARG A 218 7.51 37.42 38.40
C ARG A 218 6.46 38.49 38.08
N TYR A 219 5.69 38.34 36.99
CA TYR A 219 4.64 39.29 36.65
C TYR A 219 3.47 39.26 37.65
N ASN A 220 3.13 38.10 38.21
CA ASN A 220 2.11 38.02 39.26
C ASN A 220 2.50 38.76 40.54
N ILE A 221 3.77 38.70 40.95
CA ILE A 221 4.25 39.45 42.13
C ILE A 221 4.21 40.96 41.86
N ILE A 222 4.63 41.40 40.67
CA ILE A 222 4.60 42.81 40.27
C ILE A 222 3.15 43.31 40.19
N PHE A 223 2.24 42.52 39.64
CA PHE A 223 0.81 42.84 39.55
C PHE A 223 0.20 43.01 40.95
N VAL A 224 0.48 42.09 41.88
CA VAL A 224 0.01 42.20 43.27
C VAL A 224 0.57 43.44 43.96
N LEU A 225 1.85 43.77 43.76
CA LEU A 225 2.46 44.99 44.31
C LEU A 225 1.82 46.25 43.74
N LEU A 226 1.57 46.31 42.42
CA LEU A 226 0.86 47.43 41.79
C LEU A 226 -0.58 47.56 42.30
N LEU A 227 -1.26 46.45 42.53
CA LEU A 227 -2.60 46.41 43.12
C LEU A 227 -2.61 46.95 44.55
N ILE A 228 -1.64 46.55 45.38
CA ILE A 228 -1.51 47.04 46.76
C ILE A 228 -1.23 48.55 46.77
N VAL A 229 -0.33 49.05 45.91
CA VAL A 229 -0.02 50.48 45.83
C VAL A 229 -1.22 51.29 45.34
N GLY A 230 -1.91 50.83 44.29
CA GLY A 230 -3.12 51.49 43.78
C GLY A 230 -4.27 51.51 44.79
N LEU A 231 -4.44 50.43 45.56
CA LEU A 231 -5.45 50.35 46.61
C LEU A 231 -5.08 51.14 47.85
N ALA A 232 -3.80 51.20 48.24
CA ALA A 232 -3.32 52.06 49.33
C ALA A 232 -3.54 53.54 49.00
N TRP A 233 -3.31 53.93 47.74
CA TRP A 233 -3.60 55.28 47.26
C TRP A 233 -5.11 55.59 47.25
N SER A 234 -5.95 54.60 46.93
CA SER A 234 -7.41 54.75 46.95
C SER A 234 -7.97 54.81 48.39
N ALA A 235 -7.36 54.08 49.32
CA ALA A 235 -7.80 53.97 50.72
C ALA A 235 -7.67 55.28 51.52
N THR A 236 -6.76 56.19 51.14
CA THR A 236 -6.67 57.51 51.79
C THR A 236 -7.88 58.40 51.54
N ASN A 237 -8.72 58.06 50.56
CA ASN A 237 -9.89 58.84 50.15
C ASN A 237 -11.24 58.12 50.37
N LEU A 238 -11.27 56.97 51.07
CA LEU A 238 -12.46 56.11 51.18
C LEU A 238 -12.90 55.84 52.63
N PRO A 239 -14.21 55.69 52.90
CA PRO A 239 -14.75 55.39 54.23
C PRO A 239 -14.40 53.96 54.69
N GLN A 240 -14.32 53.76 56.02
CA GLN A 240 -13.77 52.57 56.69
C GLN A 240 -14.43 51.23 56.27
N GLN A 241 -15.70 51.26 55.82
CA GLN A 241 -16.43 50.09 55.33
C GLN A 241 -15.95 49.62 53.95
N ALA A 242 -15.52 50.54 53.08
CA ALA A 242 -14.94 50.19 51.78
C ALA A 242 -13.55 49.53 51.94
N LEU A 243 -12.84 49.86 53.01
CA LEU A 243 -11.51 49.32 53.32
C LEU A 243 -11.59 47.83 53.72
N ALA A 244 -12.65 47.43 54.43
CA ALA A 244 -12.93 46.03 54.74
C ALA A 244 -13.29 45.21 53.49
N LEU A 245 -14.07 45.79 52.57
CA LEU A 245 -14.42 45.16 51.30
C LEU A 245 -13.18 44.95 50.42
N ILE A 246 -12.31 45.96 50.33
CA ILE A 246 -11.04 45.89 49.59
C ILE A 246 -10.12 44.83 50.19
N SER A 247 -10.00 44.76 51.51
CA SER A 247 -9.21 43.72 52.20
C SER A 247 -9.73 42.31 51.92
N ALA A 248 -11.05 42.11 51.91
CA ALA A 248 -11.67 40.84 51.54
C ALA A 248 -11.44 40.48 50.07
N SER A 249 -11.50 41.45 49.15
CA SER A 249 -11.19 41.25 47.73
C SER A 249 -9.71 40.92 47.48
N ILE A 250 -8.78 41.52 48.21
CA ILE A 250 -7.35 41.15 48.18
C ILE A 250 -7.17 39.72 48.70
N GLY A 251 -7.81 39.36 49.82
CA GLY A 251 -7.76 38.01 50.38
C GLY A 251 -8.29 36.95 49.41
N ALA A 252 -9.39 37.24 48.70
CA ALA A 252 -9.95 36.38 47.68
C ALA A 252 -9.04 36.24 46.45
N ALA A 253 -8.44 37.35 45.99
CA ALA A 253 -7.49 37.34 44.87
C ALA A 253 -6.21 36.56 45.20
N ILE A 254 -5.65 36.74 46.40
CA ILE A 254 -4.50 35.98 46.89
C ILE A 254 -4.85 34.49 47.02
N SER A 255 -6.04 34.16 47.55
CA SER A 255 -6.48 32.76 47.66
C SER A 255 -6.64 32.10 46.29
N HIS A 256 -7.16 32.83 45.29
CA HIS A 256 -7.27 32.36 43.92
C HIS A 256 -5.89 32.13 43.28
N LEU A 257 -4.95 33.06 43.44
CA LEU A 257 -3.57 32.92 42.94
C LEU A 257 -2.80 31.78 43.63
N LEU A 258 -3.04 31.55 44.92
CA LEU A 258 -2.45 30.42 45.66
C LEU A 258 -3.06 29.08 45.23
N ALA A 259 -4.37 29.02 44.96
CA ALA A 259 -5.03 27.83 44.42
C ALA A 259 -4.51 27.49 43.03
N GLU A 260 -4.34 28.48 42.16
CA GLU A 260 -3.77 28.33 40.81
C GLU A 260 -2.31 27.86 40.88
N ARG A 261 -1.52 28.41 41.82
CA ARG A 261 -0.14 27.94 42.10
C ARG A 261 -0.12 26.48 42.57
N ASN A 262 -1.01 26.08 43.47
CA ASN A 262 -1.07 24.72 43.99
C ASN A 262 -1.54 23.70 42.92
N MET A 263 -2.44 24.10 42.02
CA MET A 263 -2.88 23.27 40.90
C MET A 263 -1.74 22.99 39.91
N VAL A 264 -0.95 24.01 39.58
CA VAL A 264 0.23 23.89 38.71
C VAL A 264 1.35 23.05 39.36
N LEU A 265 1.55 23.19 40.68
CA LEU A 265 2.52 22.36 41.42
C LEU A 265 2.03 20.90 41.57
N GLY A 266 0.72 20.67 41.68
CA GLY A 266 0.10 19.34 41.71
C GLY A 266 0.25 18.58 40.40
N GLN A 267 0.05 19.26 39.25
CA GLN A 267 0.30 18.69 37.93
C GLN A 267 1.78 18.29 37.73
N LYS A 268 2.71 19.01 38.36
CA LYS A 268 4.14 18.68 38.30
C LYS A 268 4.47 17.38 39.04
N ARG A 269 3.85 17.13 40.21
CA ARG A 269 4.01 15.86 40.95
C ARG A 269 3.41 14.67 40.20
N GLN A 270 2.24 14.82 39.56
CA GLN A 270 1.64 13.73 38.78
C GLN A 270 2.47 13.34 37.54
N LYS A 271 3.18 14.28 36.92
CA LYS A 271 4.08 13.98 35.79
C LYS A 271 5.34 13.24 36.24
N GLU A 272 5.94 13.61 37.36
CA GLU A 272 7.12 12.91 37.92
C GLU A 272 6.78 11.50 38.42
N SER A 273 5.57 11.26 38.93
CA SER A 273 5.12 9.91 39.31
C SER A 273 4.77 9.01 38.13
N GLY A 274 4.41 9.57 36.96
CA GLY A 274 4.12 8.79 35.75
C GLY A 274 5.36 8.18 35.08
N ASP A 275 6.50 8.87 35.19
CA ASP A 275 7.78 8.41 34.63
C ASP A 275 8.47 7.32 35.49
N GLU A 276 8.04 7.14 36.75
CA GLU A 276 8.60 6.14 37.67
C GLU A 276 7.94 4.75 37.54
N TYR A 277 6.77 4.66 36.89
CA TYR A 277 6.05 3.39 36.61
C TYR A 277 6.19 2.89 35.16
N SER A 278 7.03 3.53 34.33
CA SER A 278 7.36 3.09 32.95
C SER A 278 8.85 2.75 32.78
N LYS A 279 9.49 2.26 33.84
CA LYS A 279 10.78 1.55 33.78
C LYS A 279 10.62 0.11 34.21
#